data_AF-A0A926JJ07-F1
#
_entry.id   AF-A0A926JJ07-F1
#
_cell.length_a   1.000
_cell.length_b   1.000
_cell.length_c   1.000
_cell.angle_alpha   90.00
_cell.angle_beta   90.00
_cell.angle_gamma   90.00
#
_symmetry.space_group_name_H-M   'P 1'
#
loop_
_entity.id
_entity.type
_entity.pdbx_description
1 polymer ?
#
loop_
_entity_poly.entity_id
_entity_poly.type
_entity_poly.pdbx_seq_one_letter_code
_entity_poly.pdbx_strand_id
1 'polypeptide(L)'
;MKVRTGNGQEIRIGYDWSAGEVFVDRTKSGDVGFSLDFPGVQRAPISVGANGKVTLRVLVDWSSVEVFTQDGSVAITDQIFPDPSSVMRPSGPT
;
A
#
# COMPACT_ATOMS: atom_id res chain seq x y z
N MET A 1 -6.75 0.75 2.88
CA MET A 1 -6.21 1.50 4.04
C MET A 1 -5.26 2.60 3.57
N LYS A 2 -4.89 3.52 4.45
CA LYS A 2 -3.90 4.58 4.17
C LYS A 2 -2.79 4.56 5.23
N VAL A 3 -1.53 4.68 4.81
CA VAL A 3 -0.38 4.76 5.72
C VAL A 3 0.48 5.97 5.37
N ARG A 4 1.29 6.43 6.33
CA ARG A 4 2.16 7.62 6.22
C ARG A 4 1.41 8.82 5.61
N THR A 5 0.30 9.17 6.25
CA THR A 5 -0.57 10.28 5.84
C THR A 5 -0.18 11.57 6.56
N GLY A 6 -0.10 12.69 5.83
CA GLY A 6 0.21 14.02 6.36
C GLY A 6 0.54 14.98 5.22
N ASN A 7 0.24 16.28 5.36
CA ASN A 7 0.59 17.30 4.36
C ASN A 7 0.18 16.98 2.91
N GLY A 8 -0.95 16.28 2.72
CA GLY A 8 -1.43 15.85 1.40
C GLY A 8 -0.76 14.59 0.82
N GLN A 9 0.19 14.01 1.55
CA GLN A 9 0.86 12.75 1.24
C GLN A 9 0.07 11.57 1.80
N GLU A 10 0.10 10.44 1.10
CA GLU A 10 -0.44 9.16 1.53
C GLU A 10 0.09 8.01 0.68
N ILE A 11 0.16 6.83 1.28
CA ILE A 11 0.26 5.55 0.56
C ILE A 11 -1.06 4.81 0.73
N ARG A 12 -1.64 4.37 -0.38
CA ARG A 12 -2.89 3.59 -0.36
C ARG A 12 -2.60 2.13 -0.64
N ILE A 13 -3.16 1.28 0.20
CA ILE A 13 -3.02 -0.18 0.09
C ILE A 13 -4.43 -0.75 0.08
N GLY A 14 -4.72 -1.65 -0.85
CA GLY A 14 -6.06 -2.21 -0.92
C GLY A 14 -6.17 -3.38 -1.89
N TYR A 15 -7.41 -3.79 -2.11
CA TYR A 15 -7.78 -4.83 -3.06
C TYR A 15 -8.83 -4.25 -4.01
N ASP A 16 -8.59 -4.43 -5.31
CA ASP A 16 -9.51 -4.08 -6.38
C ASP A 16 -10.37 -5.31 -6.71
N TRP A 17 -11.63 -5.29 -6.29
CA TRP A 17 -12.56 -6.39 -6.52
C TRP A 17 -12.92 -6.61 -7.98
N SER A 18 -12.80 -5.59 -8.83
CA SER A 18 -13.10 -5.69 -10.26
C SER A 18 -11.98 -6.37 -11.03
N ALA A 19 -10.73 -6.06 -10.65
CA ALA A 19 -9.54 -6.63 -11.28
C ALA A 19 -9.07 -7.94 -10.62
N GLY A 20 -9.43 -8.18 -9.36
CA GLY A 20 -8.93 -9.32 -8.60
C GLY A 20 -7.50 -9.12 -8.09
N GLU A 21 -7.10 -7.88 -7.80
CA GLU A 21 -5.71 -7.52 -7.53
C GLU A 21 -5.53 -6.79 -6.20
N VAL A 22 -4.47 -7.13 -5.47
CA VAL A 22 -3.94 -6.26 -4.41
C VAL A 22 -3.14 -5.13 -5.05
N PHE A 23 -3.18 -3.94 -4.46
CA PHE A 23 -2.39 -2.80 -4.94
C PHE A 23 -1.71 -2.01 -3.82
N VAL A 24 -0.60 -1.37 -4.17
CA VAL A 24 0.09 -0.32 -3.40
C VAL A 24 0.27 0.89 -4.30
N ASP A 25 -0.38 2.00 -3.95
CA ASP A 25 -0.28 3.29 -4.65
C ASP A 25 0.64 4.23 -3.85
N ARG A 26 1.83 4.46 -4.39
CA ARG A 26 2.86 5.35 -3.83
C ARG A 26 3.00 6.67 -4.58
N THR A 27 2.04 7.00 -5.46
CA THR A 27 2.09 8.24 -6.28
C THR A 27 2.12 9.53 -5.45
N LYS A 28 1.64 9.47 -4.19
CA LYS A 28 1.63 10.58 -3.24
C LYS A 28 2.42 10.24 -1.96
N SER A 29 3.45 9.41 -2.07
CA SER A 29 4.20 8.86 -0.92
C SER A 29 5.19 9.83 -0.26
N GLY A 30 5.29 11.07 -0.73
CA GLY A 30 6.19 12.10 -0.20
C GLY A 30 7.10 12.67 -1.28
N ASP A 31 8.41 12.63 -1.04
CA ASP A 31 9.38 12.94 -2.09
C ASP A 31 9.34 11.86 -3.17
N VAL A 32 8.84 12.25 -4.33
CA VAL A 32 8.73 11.40 -5.53
C VAL A 32 9.34 12.10 -6.75
N GLY A 33 9.91 13.30 -6.57
CA GLY A 33 10.34 14.16 -7.67
C GLY A 33 11.70 13.78 -8.26
N PHE A 34 12.44 12.89 -7.59
CA PHE A 34 13.78 12.47 -8.00
C PHE A 34 13.79 11.53 -9.22
N SER A 35 12.67 10.89 -9.55
CA SER A 35 12.55 10.02 -10.72
C SER A 35 11.12 9.97 -11.23
N LEU A 36 10.95 10.09 -12.55
CA LEU A 36 9.65 10.02 -13.21
C LEU A 36 8.98 8.64 -13.08
N ASP A 37 9.78 7.58 -12.90
CA ASP A 37 9.27 6.21 -12.76
C ASP A 37 8.97 5.83 -11.31
N PHE A 38 9.32 6.69 -10.35
CA PHE A 38 9.08 6.42 -8.94
C PHE A 38 7.60 6.48 -8.55
N PRO A 39 6.84 7.56 -8.82
CA PRO A 39 5.43 7.58 -8.48
C PRO A 39 4.67 6.55 -9.31
N GLY A 40 4.04 5.57 -8.65
CA GLY A 40 3.36 4.49 -9.36
C GLY A 40 2.41 3.69 -8.47
N VAL A 41 1.71 2.75 -9.12
CA VAL A 41 0.81 1.80 -8.46
C VAL A 41 1.29 0.39 -8.79
N GLN A 42 1.78 -0.33 -7.79
CA GLN A 42 2.12 -1.74 -7.92
C GLN A 42 0.89 -2.59 -7.71
N ARG A 43 0.74 -3.66 -8.49
CA ARG A 43 -0.42 -4.55 -8.47
C ARG A 43 0.00 -6.01 -8.59
N ALA A 44 -0.78 -6.90 -8.00
CA ALA A 44 -0.62 -8.33 -8.19
C ALA A 44 -1.96 -9.05 -8.07
N PRO A 45 -2.25 -10.04 -8.93
CA PRO A 45 -3.47 -10.82 -8.84
C PRO A 45 -3.45 -11.72 -7.60
N ILE A 46 -4.56 -11.82 -6.89
CA ILE A 46 -4.71 -12.72 -5.74
C ILE A 46 -6.07 -13.42 -5.78
N SER A 47 -6.11 -14.68 -5.33
CA SER A 47 -7.39 -15.38 -5.13
C SER A 47 -7.99 -14.99 -3.79
N VAL A 48 -9.31 -14.75 -3.77
CA VAL A 48 -10.05 -14.50 -2.53
C VAL A 48 -10.18 -15.84 -1.77
N GLY A 49 -9.92 -15.81 -0.46
CA GLY A 49 -10.05 -17.00 0.37
C GLY A 49 -11.48 -17.54 0.38
N ALA A 50 -11.64 -18.83 0.71
CA ALA A 50 -12.95 -19.50 0.73
C ALA A 50 -14.00 -18.84 1.65
N ASN A 51 -13.56 -18.03 2.62
CA ASN A 51 -14.40 -17.24 3.50
C ASN A 51 -14.82 -15.87 2.92
N GLY A 52 -14.50 -15.59 1.65
CA GLY A 52 -14.78 -14.34 0.97
C GLY A 52 -13.91 -13.17 1.44
N LYS A 53 -12.81 -13.42 2.18
CA LYS A 53 -11.93 -12.38 2.73
C LYS A 53 -10.58 -12.36 2.03
N VAL A 54 -10.04 -11.14 1.93
CA VAL A 54 -8.64 -10.88 1.61
C VAL A 54 -7.95 -10.42 2.88
N THR A 55 -6.97 -11.19 3.35
CA THR A 55 -6.14 -10.82 4.51
C THR A 55 -4.79 -10.35 4.01
N LEU A 56 -4.45 -9.10 4.37
CA LEU A 56 -3.15 -8.50 4.07
C LEU A 56 -2.40 -8.25 5.38
N ARG A 57 -1.13 -8.66 5.43
CA ARG A 57 -0.18 -8.20 6.44
C ARG A 57 0.63 -7.07 5.85
N VAL A 58 0.61 -5.92 6.50
CA VAL A 58 1.32 -4.72 6.07
C VAL A 58 2.39 -4.37 7.10
N LEU A 59 3.65 -4.32 6.68
CA LEU A 59 4.76 -3.78 7.46
C LEU A 59 5.05 -2.38 6.94
N VAL A 60 5.27 -1.44 7.87
CA VAL A 60 5.59 -0.05 7.54
C VAL A 60 6.78 0.37 8.37
N ASP A 61 7.80 0.89 7.71
CA ASP A 61 8.96 1.52 8.33
C ASP A 61 9.13 2.96 7.83
N TRP A 62 10.20 3.64 8.26
CA TRP A 62 10.50 5.02 7.90
C TRP A 62 10.52 5.25 6.39
N SER A 63 11.05 4.31 5.61
CA SER A 63 11.17 4.44 4.16
C SER A 63 10.72 3.21 3.37
N SER A 64 9.88 2.36 3.95
CA SER A 64 9.35 1.19 3.26
C SER A 64 7.92 0.84 3.66
N VAL A 65 7.23 0.20 2.72
CA VAL A 65 5.97 -0.50 2.92
C VAL A 65 6.10 -1.87 2.27
N GLU A 66 5.77 -2.92 3.03
CA GLU A 66 5.75 -4.29 2.55
C GLU A 66 4.37 -4.90 2.80
N VAL A 67 3.77 -5.45 1.74
CA VAL A 67 2.42 -6.04 1.77
C VAL A 67 2.51 -7.51 1.40
N PHE A 68 2.00 -8.36 2.28
CA PHE A 68 1.97 -9.80 2.11
C PHE A 68 0.53 -10.31 2.17
N THR A 69 0.18 -11.25 1.28
CA THR A 69 -1.04 -12.03 1.43
C THR A 69 -0.85 -13.13 2.48
N GLN A 70 -1.92 -13.52 3.16
CA GLN A 70 -1.85 -14.51 4.25
C GLN A 70 -1.34 -15.90 3.80
N ASP A 71 -1.60 -16.28 2.55
CA ASP A 71 -1.11 -17.52 1.95
C ASP A 71 0.34 -17.43 1.44
N GLY A 72 0.96 -16.25 1.53
CA GLY A 72 2.32 -15.97 1.06
C GLY A 72 2.46 -15.98 -0.46
N SER A 73 1.37 -16.03 -1.23
CA SER A 73 1.41 -16.09 -2.69
C SER A 73 1.87 -14.78 -3.34
N VAL A 74 1.69 -13.65 -2.65
CA VAL A 74 2.08 -12.34 -3.12
C VAL A 74 2.81 -11.56 -2.04
N ALA A 75 3.91 -10.91 -2.47
CA ALA A 75 4.59 -9.86 -1.73
C ALA A 75 4.79 -8.63 -2.64
N ILE A 76 4.39 -7.45 -2.16
CA ILE A 76 4.71 -6.16 -2.79
C ILE A 76 5.61 -5.40 -1.83
N THR A 77 6.79 -4.99 -2.29
CA THR A 77 7.76 -4.20 -1.51
C THR A 77 8.00 -2.88 -2.21
N ASP A 78 7.78 -1.78 -1.50
CA ASP A 78 7.99 -0.43 -2.02
C ASP A 78 8.82 0.41 -1.05
N GLN A 79 9.79 1.13 -1.61
CA GLN A 79 10.37 2.27 -0.91
C GLN A 79 9.40 3.46 -0.94
N ILE A 80 9.44 4.27 0.11
CA ILE A 80 8.67 5.51 0.25
C ILE A 80 9.55 6.57 0.92
N PHE A 81 9.30 7.84 0.61
CA PHE A 81 10.04 8.96 1.23
C PHE A 81 9.08 10.01 1.80
N PRO A 82 8.24 9.63 2.77
CA PRO A 82 7.23 10.52 3.34
C PRO A 82 7.84 11.57 4.27
N ASP A 83 7.07 12.63 4.52
CA ASP A 83 7.38 13.61 5.56
C ASP A 83 7.58 12.91 6.92
N PRO A 84 8.63 13.27 7.70
CA PRO A 84 8.87 12.69 9.01
C PRO A 84 7.70 12.81 9.99
N SER A 85 6.82 13.81 9.82
CA SER A 85 5.63 14.03 10.65
C SER A 85 4.41 13.18 10.24
N SER A 86 4.50 12.41 9.15
CA SER A 86 3.40 11.58 8.67
C SER A 86 3.09 10.40 9.59
N VAL A 87 1.81 10.08 9.72
CA VAL A 87 1.32 9.05 10.67
C VAL A 87 0.62 7.90 9.96
N MET A 88 0.47 6.76 10.64
CA MET A 88 -0.43 5.69 10.21
C MET A 88 -1.88 6.11 10.46
N ARG A 89 -2.77 5.99 9.47
CA ARG A 89 -4.21 6.24 9.65
C ARG A 89 -5.01 4.96 9.39
N PRO A 90 -5.46 4.25 10.43
CA PRO A 90 -6.38 3.12 10.24
C PRO A 90 -7.60 3.60 9.47
N SER A 91 -8.13 2.77 8.56
CA SER A 91 -9.43 3.03 7.97
C SER A 91 -10.46 3.05 9.10
N GLY A 92 -10.97 4.24 9.44
CA GLY A 92 -12.15 4.40 10.29
C GLY A 92 -13.38 3.75 9.65
N PRO A 93 -14.45 3.52 10.42
CA PRO A 93 -15.61 2.76 9.97
C PRO A 93 -16.26 3.45 8.77
N THR A 94 -16.41 2.71 7.68
CA THR A 94 -17.43 2.94 6.65
C THR A 94 -18.71 2.23 7.08
#